data_AF-A0A3D1QCN5-F1
#
_entry.id   AF-A0A3D1QCN5-F1
#
_cell.length_a   1.000
_cell.length_b   1.000
_cell.length_c   1.000
_cell.angle_alpha   90.00
_cell.angle_beta   90.00
_cell.angle_gamma   90.00
#
_symmetry.space_group_name_H-M   'P 1'
#
loop_
_entity.id
_entity.type
_entity.pdbx_description
1 polymer ?
#
loop_
_entity_poly.entity_id
_entity_poly.type
_entity_poly.pdbx_seq_one_letter_code
_entity_poly.pdbx_strand_id
1 'polypeptide(L)'
;EFALCGVVPAHVRKPEGPFGDHYGYYSLVHDFPVFNITQLYHRSDAIYPATVVGKPRQEDYYIGEWMQELISPIFPLLMPGVKDLRSYAEAGFHTLSAAVVRESYFREALAHSFRILGEGQLSLTKVLLVTDVALDLRDFPHLLETILMRLDPGRDLVILHNTSMDTLDYTGRKYNQGSKAIIIGIGNPVRELPRNYSGNPLPRIDKIKPYCSGCLLISGASYEQEPGLGAQLTEAAHAELQSWPLVILVDDIDSISDQTSFLWTVFTRFDPMLDIHAQQHMRRNAIEYRLPFIIDARMKPEYPAELVPREDIVERVDQRWGSLFRNN
;
A
#
# COMPACT_ATOMS: atom_id res chain seq x y z
N GLU A 1 -2.22 -11.45 32.67
CA GLU A 1 -3.10 -12.64 32.55
C GLU A 1 -2.34 -13.94 32.40
N PHE A 2 -1.63 -14.16 31.29
CA PHE A 2 -0.84 -15.37 31.04
C PHE A 2 0.61 -15.02 30.71
N ALA A 3 1.55 -15.92 31.00
CA ALA A 3 2.92 -15.88 30.52
C ALA A 3 3.35 -17.28 30.08
N LEU A 4 3.76 -17.41 28.81
CA LEU A 4 4.26 -18.65 28.23
C LEU A 4 5.79 -18.59 28.21
N CYS A 5 6.45 -19.50 28.92
CA CYS A 5 7.91 -19.58 29.00
C CYS A 5 8.39 -20.85 28.31
N GLY A 6 9.49 -20.76 27.57
CA GLY A 6 9.94 -21.85 26.73
C GLY A 6 11.20 -21.51 25.95
N VAL A 7 11.48 -22.34 24.96
CA VAL A 7 12.62 -22.19 24.05
C VAL A 7 12.17 -22.27 22.60
N VAL A 8 12.85 -21.55 21.71
CA VAL A 8 12.70 -21.70 20.26
C VAL A 8 13.93 -22.45 19.76
N PRO A 9 13.87 -23.78 19.54
CA PRO A 9 15.02 -24.53 19.09
C PRO A 9 15.49 -24.05 17.71
N ALA A 10 16.81 -23.91 17.54
CA ALA A 10 17.38 -23.56 16.25
C ALA A 10 16.98 -24.58 15.18
N HIS A 11 16.71 -24.10 13.97
CA HIS A 11 16.38 -24.90 12.77
C HIS A 11 15.11 -25.78 12.85
N VAL A 12 14.40 -25.79 13.98
CA VAL A 12 13.09 -26.46 14.06
C VAL A 12 12.03 -25.51 13.52
N ARG A 13 11.35 -25.95 12.47
CA ARG A 13 10.31 -25.22 11.76
C ARG A 13 9.09 -26.12 11.55
N LYS A 14 7.91 -25.53 11.47
CA LYS A 14 6.67 -26.19 11.08
C LYS A 14 5.84 -25.27 10.18
N PRO A 15 4.99 -25.84 9.31
CA PRO A 15 4.07 -25.05 8.50
C PRO A 15 3.07 -24.32 9.41
N GLU A 16 2.93 -23.02 9.19
CA GLU A 16 1.90 -22.16 9.79
C GLU A 16 1.04 -21.55 8.68
N GLY A 17 -0.23 -21.29 9.00
CA GLY A 17 -1.25 -20.90 8.03
C GLY A 17 -1.96 -22.08 7.31
N PRO A 18 -2.85 -21.78 6.34
CA PRO A 18 -3.23 -20.43 5.94
C PRO A 18 -3.99 -19.71 7.06
N PHE A 19 -3.78 -18.40 7.18
CA PHE A 19 -4.42 -17.56 8.20
C PHE A 19 -4.70 -16.17 7.61
N GLY A 20 -5.77 -15.51 8.02
CA GLY A 20 -6.06 -14.15 7.56
C GLY A 20 -5.12 -13.15 8.22
N ASP A 21 -4.54 -12.24 7.44
CA ASP A 21 -3.63 -11.23 7.96
C ASP A 21 -4.20 -9.81 7.93
N HIS A 22 -3.40 -8.84 8.40
CA HIS A 22 -3.77 -7.42 8.46
C HIS A 22 -3.80 -6.72 7.10
N TYR A 23 -3.29 -7.35 6.03
CA TYR A 23 -3.51 -6.88 4.66
C TYR A 23 -4.93 -7.20 4.20
N GLY A 24 -5.66 -8.07 4.91
CA GLY A 24 -7.01 -8.50 4.52
C GLY A 24 -7.01 -9.59 3.46
N TYR A 25 -5.93 -10.34 3.35
CA TYR A 25 -5.82 -11.53 2.50
C TYR A 25 -5.45 -12.74 3.36
N TYR A 26 -5.59 -13.94 2.79
CA TYR A 26 -5.03 -15.14 3.42
C TYR A 26 -3.53 -15.21 3.22
N SER A 27 -2.76 -15.41 4.28
CA SER A 27 -1.35 -15.79 4.16
C SER A 27 -1.20 -17.18 3.57
N LEU A 28 -0.18 -17.36 2.73
CA LEU A 28 0.25 -18.68 2.28
C LEU A 28 0.93 -19.44 3.42
N VAL A 29 1.05 -20.76 3.24
CA VAL A 29 1.72 -21.63 4.22
C VAL A 29 3.22 -21.47 4.11
N HIS A 30 3.88 -21.09 5.21
CA HIS A 30 5.33 -21.03 5.30
C HIS A 30 5.84 -21.71 6.57
N ASP A 31 7.13 -22.05 6.57
CA ASP A 31 7.79 -22.70 7.70
C ASP A 31 8.28 -21.67 8.73
N PHE A 32 7.67 -21.67 9.91
CA PHE A 32 8.00 -20.75 11.00
C PHE A 32 8.65 -21.46 12.20
N PRO A 33 9.44 -20.73 13.03
CA PRO A 33 10.04 -21.30 14.24
C PRO A 33 9.00 -21.89 15.20
N VAL A 34 9.30 -23.07 15.75
CA VAL A 34 8.44 -23.67 16.79
C VAL A 34 8.84 -23.13 18.15
N PHE A 35 7.88 -22.56 18.88
CA PHE A 35 8.05 -22.20 20.29
C PHE A 35 7.64 -23.36 21.20
N ASN A 36 8.63 -24.00 21.82
CA ASN A 36 8.43 -25.10 22.76
C ASN A 36 8.20 -24.54 24.17
N ILE A 37 6.94 -24.50 24.58
CA ILE A 37 6.54 -24.04 25.91
C ILE A 37 6.94 -25.09 26.96
N THR A 38 7.70 -24.67 27.96
CA THR A 38 8.13 -25.50 29.10
C THR A 38 7.43 -25.13 30.40
N GLN A 39 6.95 -23.89 30.53
CA GLN A 39 6.14 -23.45 31.67
C GLN A 39 5.03 -22.48 31.21
N LEU A 40 3.88 -22.54 31.86
CA LEU A 40 2.77 -21.60 31.69
C LEU A 40 2.44 -21.02 33.07
N TYR A 41 2.47 -19.69 33.19
CA TYR A 41 2.03 -18.97 34.38
C TYR A 41 0.75 -18.21 34.05
N HIS A 42 -0.16 -18.11 35.02
CA HIS A 42 -1.33 -17.25 34.90
C HIS A 42 -1.80 -16.76 36.27
N ARG A 43 -2.58 -15.68 36.27
CA ARG A 43 -3.27 -15.18 37.48
C ARG A 43 -4.45 -16.11 37.83
N SER A 44 -4.88 -16.11 39.09
CA SER A 44 -6.22 -16.61 39.44
C SER A 44 -7.28 -15.79 38.68
N ASP A 45 -8.29 -16.45 38.12
CA ASP A 45 -9.35 -15.85 37.30
C ASP A 45 -8.83 -15.07 36.09
N ALA A 46 -7.78 -15.59 35.43
CA ALA A 46 -7.14 -14.93 34.30
C ALA A 46 -8.09 -14.75 33.09
N ILE A 47 -8.01 -13.57 32.47
CA ILE A 47 -8.74 -13.22 31.25
C ILE A 47 -7.84 -13.51 30.04
N TYR A 48 -8.35 -14.20 29.02
CA TYR A 48 -7.58 -14.44 27.80
C TYR A 48 -7.84 -13.33 26.78
N PRO A 49 -6.93 -12.35 26.60
CA PRO A 49 -7.10 -11.35 25.56
C PRO A 49 -6.92 -12.02 24.19
N ALA A 50 -7.83 -11.74 23.28
CA ALA A 50 -7.77 -12.19 21.90
C ALA A 50 -8.15 -11.03 20.99
N THR A 51 -7.51 -10.99 19.83
CA THR A 51 -7.82 -10.04 18.77
C THR A 51 -8.05 -10.79 17.46
N VAL A 52 -8.68 -10.12 16.51
CA VAL A 52 -8.85 -10.60 15.15
C VAL A 52 -8.21 -9.59 14.21
N VAL A 53 -7.51 -10.09 13.21
CA VAL A 53 -6.93 -9.29 12.13
C VAL A 53 -7.60 -9.66 10.82
N GLY A 54 -7.53 -8.76 9.86
CA GLY A 54 -8.21 -8.93 8.59
C GLY A 54 -8.23 -7.64 7.77
N LYS A 55 -9.22 -7.54 6.88
CA LYS A 55 -9.40 -6.33 6.07
C LYS A 55 -9.58 -5.12 7.00
N PRO A 56 -8.80 -4.04 6.82
CA PRO A 56 -8.89 -2.87 7.69
C PRO A 56 -10.30 -2.26 7.64
N ARG A 57 -10.81 -1.71 8.74
CA ARG A 57 -10.11 -1.43 10.02
C ARG A 57 -10.38 -2.52 11.07
N GLN A 58 -9.33 -3.04 11.69
CA GLN A 58 -9.39 -3.97 12.84
C GLN A 58 -8.69 -3.34 14.07
N GLU A 59 -8.57 -4.05 15.20
CA GLU A 59 -8.00 -3.49 16.43
C GLU A 59 -6.56 -2.97 16.25
N ASP A 60 -5.75 -3.69 15.50
CA ASP A 60 -4.38 -3.34 15.11
C ASP A 60 -4.28 -2.01 14.35
N TYR A 61 -5.26 -1.69 13.50
CA TYR A 61 -5.37 -0.39 12.83
C TYR A 61 -5.34 0.76 13.83
N TYR A 62 -6.17 0.69 14.87
CA TYR A 62 -6.29 1.77 15.86
C TYR A 62 -5.05 1.87 16.75
N ILE A 63 -4.48 0.73 17.14
CA ILE A 63 -3.25 0.69 17.94
C ILE A 63 -2.10 1.30 17.14
N GLY A 64 -1.92 0.89 15.88
CA GLY A 64 -0.84 1.37 15.03
C GLY A 64 -0.95 2.85 14.68
N GLU A 65 -2.15 3.35 14.39
CA GLU A 65 -2.39 4.79 14.17
C GLU A 65 -2.00 5.62 15.39
N TRP A 66 -2.43 5.21 16.58
CA TRP A 66 -2.08 5.90 17.81
C TRP A 66 -0.57 5.84 18.10
N MET A 67 0.07 4.69 17.89
CA MET A 67 1.52 4.55 18.04
C MET A 67 2.29 5.47 17.09
N GLN A 68 1.82 5.61 15.85
CA GLN A 68 2.43 6.51 14.88
C GLN A 68 2.31 7.97 15.32
N GLU A 69 1.13 8.41 15.77
CA GLU A 69 0.93 9.77 16.29
C GLU A 69 1.83 10.05 17.51
N LEU A 70 1.99 9.07 18.39
CA LEU A 70 2.84 9.19 19.57
C LEU A 70 4.32 9.36 19.19
N ILE A 71 4.78 8.69 18.14
CA ILE A 71 6.18 8.66 17.71
C ILE A 71 6.51 9.77 16.70
N SER A 72 5.52 10.34 16.01
CA SER A 72 5.75 11.31 14.93
C SER A 72 6.64 12.50 15.29
N PRO A 73 6.62 13.08 16.51
CA PRO A 73 7.51 14.18 16.87
C PRO A 73 9.00 13.79 16.91
N ILE A 74 9.30 12.48 16.95
CA ILE A 74 10.67 11.95 16.99
C ILE A 74 11.28 11.86 15.58
N PHE A 75 10.48 11.78 14.52
CA PHE A 75 11.02 11.60 13.15
C PHE A 75 12.00 12.70 12.72
N PRO A 76 11.75 14.00 12.95
CA PRO A 76 12.71 15.05 12.57
C PRO A 76 14.05 14.96 13.33
N LEU A 77 14.06 14.35 14.53
CA LEU A 77 15.27 14.12 15.31
C LEU A 77 16.09 12.94 14.75
N LEU A 78 15.42 11.85 14.36
CA LEU A 78 16.08 10.64 13.84
C LEU A 78 16.48 10.74 12.36
N MET A 79 15.71 11.51 11.58
CA MET A 79 15.89 11.68 10.15
C MET A 79 15.86 13.17 9.81
N PRO A 80 16.96 13.92 10.07
CA PRO A 80 17.02 15.35 9.80
C PRO A 80 16.64 15.68 8.35
N GLY A 81 15.67 16.57 8.20
CA GLY A 81 15.11 16.96 6.90
C GLY A 81 13.80 16.24 6.54
N VAL A 82 13.41 15.18 7.25
CA VAL A 82 12.03 14.68 7.26
C VAL A 82 11.24 15.52 8.26
N LYS A 83 10.30 16.32 7.76
CA LYS A 83 9.48 17.25 8.57
C LYS A 83 8.24 16.58 9.11
N ASP A 84 7.64 15.71 8.30
CA ASP A 84 6.48 14.90 8.64
C ASP A 84 6.54 13.58 7.88
N LEU A 85 5.99 12.52 8.47
CA LEU A 85 5.99 11.17 7.91
C LEU A 85 4.75 10.41 8.40
N ARG A 86 4.07 9.75 7.47
CA ARG A 86 2.89 8.93 7.75
C ARG A 86 2.97 7.62 7.00
N SER A 87 2.69 6.53 7.70
CA SER A 87 2.46 5.21 7.11
C SER A 87 0.95 4.95 7.11
N TYR A 88 0.40 4.42 6.02
CA TYR A 88 -1.05 4.28 5.86
C TYR A 88 -1.54 2.93 6.35
N ALA A 89 -2.23 2.93 7.49
CA ALA A 89 -2.83 1.75 8.09
C ALA A 89 -3.85 1.07 7.17
N GLU A 90 -4.52 1.83 6.30
CA GLU A 90 -5.46 1.33 5.28
C GLU A 90 -4.80 0.37 4.28
N ALA A 91 -3.48 0.49 4.11
CA ALA A 91 -2.66 -0.37 3.27
C ALA A 91 -1.65 -1.17 4.12
N GLY A 92 -2.02 -1.57 5.33
CA GLY A 92 -1.21 -2.45 6.18
C GLY A 92 0.04 -1.79 6.80
N PHE A 93 0.09 -0.45 6.90
CA PHE A 93 1.22 0.37 7.36
C PHE A 93 2.49 0.30 6.49
N HIS A 94 2.97 -0.89 6.20
CA HIS A 94 4.26 -1.12 5.56
C HIS A 94 4.22 -0.93 4.05
N THR A 95 3.07 -0.90 3.41
CA THR A 95 3.03 -0.86 1.94
C THR A 95 3.14 0.55 1.39
N LEU A 96 2.55 1.53 2.08
CA LEU A 96 2.49 2.91 1.63
C LEU A 96 2.90 3.84 2.78
N SER A 97 3.84 4.73 2.48
CA SER A 97 4.15 5.87 3.35
C SER A 97 4.22 7.16 2.53
N ALA A 98 4.00 8.28 3.19
CA ALA A 98 4.18 9.62 2.65
C ALA A 98 5.05 10.46 3.58
N ALA A 99 5.85 11.36 3.02
CA ALA A 99 6.71 12.25 3.78
C ALA A 99 6.68 13.67 3.24
N VAL A 100 6.62 14.64 4.17
CA VAL A 100 7.00 16.02 3.91
C VAL A 100 8.48 16.16 4.24
N VAL A 101 9.29 16.58 3.27
CA VAL A 101 10.73 16.71 3.43
C VAL A 101 11.19 18.15 3.21
N ARG A 102 12.44 18.41 3.57
CA ARG A 102 13.15 19.63 3.21
C ARG A 102 13.73 19.47 1.81
N GLU A 103 13.61 20.52 1.01
CA GLU A 103 14.22 20.64 -0.31
C GLU A 103 14.94 21.99 -0.39
N SER A 104 16.19 22.04 0.08
CA SER A 104 17.00 23.27 0.13
C SER A 104 17.87 23.45 -1.10
N TYR A 105 18.20 22.34 -1.77
CA TYR A 105 18.99 22.29 -2.99
C TYR A 105 18.47 21.15 -3.85
N PHE A 106 18.82 21.19 -5.14
CA PHE A 106 18.27 20.30 -6.15
C PHE A 106 18.34 18.82 -5.74
N ARG A 107 17.16 18.24 -5.54
CA ARG A 107 16.86 16.85 -5.20
C ARG A 107 17.39 16.37 -3.85
N GLU A 108 17.48 17.25 -2.86
CA GLU A 108 17.68 16.85 -1.46
C GLU A 108 16.64 15.80 -1.01
N ALA A 109 15.39 15.93 -1.48
CA ALA A 109 14.27 15.03 -1.22
C ALA A 109 14.55 13.55 -1.57
N LEU A 110 15.32 13.28 -2.62
CA LEU A 110 15.67 11.91 -3.00
C LEU A 110 16.60 11.27 -1.95
N ALA A 111 17.53 12.04 -1.38
CA ALA A 111 18.40 11.55 -0.30
C ALA A 111 17.58 11.24 0.96
N HIS A 112 16.61 12.09 1.30
CA HIS A 112 15.67 11.82 2.40
C HIS A 112 14.81 10.57 2.14
N SER A 113 14.41 10.34 0.88
CA SER A 113 13.68 9.13 0.49
C SER A 113 14.47 7.85 0.79
N PHE A 114 15.75 7.80 0.42
CA PHE A 114 16.61 6.66 0.75
C PHE A 114 16.85 6.51 2.26
N ARG A 115 16.93 7.61 3.01
CA ARG A 115 17.05 7.58 4.48
C ARG A 115 15.82 6.91 5.11
N ILE A 116 14.62 7.27 4.66
CA ILE A 116 13.35 6.68 5.11
C ILE A 116 13.32 5.20 4.78
N LEU A 117 13.60 4.82 3.53
CA LEU A 117 13.61 3.42 3.10
C LEU A 117 14.75 2.58 3.71
N GLY A 118 15.70 3.22 4.39
CA GLY A 118 16.77 2.53 5.14
C GLY A 118 16.52 2.43 6.64
N GLU A 119 15.42 3.00 7.17
CA GLU A 119 15.21 3.13 8.61
C GLU A 119 14.26 2.05 9.16
N GLY A 120 14.80 1.10 9.93
CA GLY A 120 14.01 0.13 10.71
C GLY A 120 12.82 -0.47 9.95
N GLN A 121 11.61 -0.31 10.52
CA GLN A 121 10.37 -0.82 9.94
C GLN A 121 9.93 -0.08 8.66
N LEU A 122 10.41 1.16 8.44
CA LEU A 122 10.11 1.93 7.22
C LEU A 122 10.82 1.35 5.99
N SER A 123 11.84 0.51 6.18
CA SER A 123 12.46 -0.25 5.09
C SER A 123 11.51 -1.21 4.37
N LEU A 124 10.40 -1.57 5.02
CA LEU A 124 9.34 -2.38 4.40
C LEU A 124 8.46 -1.57 3.44
N THR A 125 8.46 -0.22 3.52
CA THR A 125 7.71 0.69 2.61
C THR A 125 7.86 0.30 1.15
N LYS A 126 6.77 -0.16 0.52
CA LYS A 126 6.75 -0.49 -0.92
C LYS A 126 6.66 0.76 -1.78
N VAL A 127 5.77 1.68 -1.43
CA VAL A 127 5.58 2.95 -2.13
C VAL A 127 5.80 4.11 -1.18
N LEU A 128 6.72 5.01 -1.52
CA LEU A 128 6.99 6.23 -0.79
C LEU A 128 6.58 7.45 -1.61
N LEU A 129 5.61 8.20 -1.11
CA LEU A 129 5.19 9.48 -1.66
C LEU A 129 5.98 10.61 -0.97
N VAL A 130 6.57 11.53 -1.74
CA VAL A 130 7.44 12.57 -1.17
C VAL A 130 7.09 13.94 -1.72
N THR A 131 6.92 14.91 -0.83
CA THR A 131 6.72 16.32 -1.20
C THR A 131 7.48 17.25 -0.25
N ASP A 132 7.74 18.48 -0.68
CA ASP A 132 8.31 19.55 0.13
C ASP A 132 7.24 20.53 0.66
N VAL A 133 5.99 20.37 0.20
CA VAL A 133 4.83 21.17 0.59
C VAL A 133 4.32 20.71 1.95
N ALA A 134 4.18 21.64 2.89
CA ALA A 134 3.57 21.36 4.19
C ALA A 134 2.05 21.22 4.03
N LEU A 135 1.53 20.01 4.27
CA LEU A 135 0.11 19.66 4.22
C LEU A 135 -0.17 18.47 5.16
N ASP A 136 -1.44 18.24 5.48
CA ASP A 136 -1.84 17.10 6.31
C ASP A 136 -1.77 15.79 5.52
N LEU A 137 -0.84 14.91 5.88
CA LEU A 137 -0.66 13.61 5.23
C LEU A 137 -1.86 12.66 5.41
N ARG A 138 -2.81 12.96 6.30
CA ARG A 138 -4.06 12.18 6.46
C ARG A 138 -5.03 12.38 5.30
N ASP A 139 -5.02 13.57 4.68
CA ASP A 139 -5.80 13.88 3.49
C ASP A 139 -5.05 13.37 2.25
N PHE A 140 -5.24 12.07 1.97
CA PHE A 140 -4.54 11.41 0.87
C PHE A 140 -4.89 11.99 -0.50
N PRO A 141 -6.17 12.31 -0.83
CA PRO A 141 -6.49 13.01 -2.06
C PRO A 141 -5.70 14.32 -2.24
N HIS A 142 -5.65 15.17 -1.22
CA HIS A 142 -4.92 16.44 -1.31
C HIS A 142 -3.40 16.26 -1.47
N LEU A 143 -2.82 15.28 -0.76
CA LEU A 143 -1.43 14.88 -0.92
C LEU A 143 -1.16 14.40 -2.35
N LEU A 144 -1.98 13.48 -2.86
CA LEU A 144 -1.80 12.90 -4.19
C LEU A 144 -1.90 13.98 -5.27
N GLU A 145 -2.89 14.87 -5.19
CA GLU A 145 -3.00 16.02 -6.10
C GLU A 145 -1.76 16.91 -6.04
N THR A 146 -1.25 17.21 -4.84
CA THR A 146 -0.06 18.06 -4.67
C THR A 146 1.16 17.45 -5.33
N ILE A 147 1.34 16.13 -5.20
CA ILE A 147 2.44 15.40 -5.82
C ILE A 147 2.28 15.36 -7.34
N LEU A 148 1.11 14.93 -7.83
CA LEU A 148 0.85 14.78 -9.27
C LEU A 148 0.92 16.10 -10.02
N MET A 149 0.68 17.23 -9.36
CA MET A 149 0.82 18.57 -9.96
C MET A 149 2.29 18.99 -10.18
N ARG A 150 3.23 18.39 -9.43
CA ARG A 150 4.67 18.76 -9.39
C ARG A 150 5.60 17.70 -9.98
N LEU A 151 5.15 16.46 -10.04
CA LEU A 151 5.94 15.31 -10.49
C LEU A 151 6.42 15.45 -11.93
N ASP A 152 7.69 15.23 -12.22
CA ASP A 152 8.17 15.00 -13.59
C ASP A 152 8.48 13.49 -13.74
N PRO A 153 7.70 12.71 -14.51
CA PRO A 153 7.85 11.25 -14.54
C PRO A 153 9.23 10.80 -15.02
N GLY A 154 9.93 11.61 -15.83
CA GLY A 154 11.27 11.29 -16.31
C GLY A 154 12.33 11.26 -15.21
N ARG A 155 12.03 11.84 -14.05
CA ARG A 155 12.99 12.07 -12.96
C ARG A 155 12.47 11.62 -11.60
N ASP A 156 11.18 11.84 -11.36
CA ASP A 156 10.56 11.85 -10.04
C ASP A 156 9.77 10.56 -9.75
N LEU A 157 9.64 9.67 -10.73
CA LEU A 157 9.26 8.27 -10.52
C LEU A 157 10.54 7.42 -10.48
N VAL A 158 10.89 6.90 -9.31
CA VAL A 158 12.05 6.02 -9.12
C VAL A 158 11.57 4.62 -8.74
N ILE A 159 11.80 3.67 -9.63
CA ILE A 159 11.52 2.24 -9.37
C ILE A 159 12.83 1.56 -8.95
N LEU A 160 12.82 0.97 -7.76
CA LEU A 160 13.90 0.17 -7.20
C LEU A 160 13.52 -1.31 -7.36
N HIS A 161 14.14 -1.99 -8.32
CA HIS A 161 13.85 -3.40 -8.58
C HIS A 161 14.63 -4.33 -7.63
N ASN A 162 14.11 -5.55 -7.45
CA ASN A 162 14.74 -6.65 -6.71
C ASN A 162 15.15 -6.28 -5.26
N THR A 163 14.21 -5.71 -4.51
CA THR A 163 14.38 -5.35 -3.10
C THR A 163 13.81 -6.43 -2.18
N SER A 164 14.25 -6.45 -0.92
CA SER A 164 13.55 -7.18 0.13
C SER A 164 12.17 -6.54 0.37
N MET A 165 11.16 -7.38 0.62
CA MET A 165 9.80 -6.94 0.93
C MET A 165 9.24 -7.65 2.16
N ASP A 166 8.15 -7.10 2.69
CA ASP A 166 7.40 -7.71 3.79
C ASP A 166 7.00 -9.16 3.49
N THR A 167 6.90 -9.96 4.55
CA THR A 167 6.62 -11.40 4.44
C THR A 167 5.22 -11.67 3.89
N LEU A 168 4.29 -10.75 4.14
CA LEU A 168 2.89 -10.88 3.78
C LEU A 168 2.55 -10.13 2.48
N ASP A 169 3.52 -9.40 1.90
CA ASP A 169 3.34 -8.77 0.60
C ASP A 169 3.65 -9.79 -0.52
N TYR A 170 2.60 -10.39 -1.06
CA TYR A 170 2.69 -11.37 -2.15
C TYR A 170 2.80 -10.73 -3.55
N THR A 171 2.77 -9.40 -3.65
CA THR A 171 2.72 -8.71 -4.95
C THR A 171 3.98 -8.91 -5.79
N GLY A 172 5.15 -9.07 -5.13
CA GLY A 172 6.43 -9.36 -5.77
C GLY A 172 6.58 -10.79 -6.32
N ARG A 173 5.54 -11.64 -6.20
CA ARG A 173 5.46 -13.04 -6.69
C ARG A 173 6.49 -14.01 -6.10
N LYS A 174 7.29 -13.58 -5.13
CA LYS A 174 8.31 -14.38 -4.44
C LYS A 174 8.38 -13.98 -2.97
N TYR A 175 8.65 -14.96 -2.12
CA TYR A 175 8.78 -14.75 -0.68
C TYR A 175 9.86 -13.71 -0.35
N ASN A 176 9.49 -12.71 0.45
CA ASN A 176 10.33 -11.59 0.92
C ASN A 176 11.04 -10.80 -0.19
N GLN A 177 10.53 -10.84 -1.42
CA GLN A 177 11.13 -10.20 -2.58
C GLN A 177 10.09 -9.41 -3.35
N GLY A 178 10.46 -8.23 -3.83
CA GLY A 178 9.62 -7.39 -4.66
C GLY A 178 10.39 -6.19 -5.19
N SER A 179 9.69 -5.09 -5.41
CA SER A 179 10.27 -3.82 -5.81
C SER A 179 9.63 -2.66 -5.06
N LYS A 180 10.29 -1.50 -5.07
CA LYS A 180 9.81 -0.28 -4.41
C LYS A 180 9.64 0.86 -5.41
N ALA A 181 8.70 1.76 -5.15
CA ALA A 181 8.57 3.02 -5.87
C ALA A 181 8.76 4.21 -4.94
N ILE A 182 9.47 5.22 -5.42
CA ILE A 182 9.47 6.56 -4.83
C ILE A 182 8.82 7.48 -5.86
N ILE A 183 7.76 8.19 -5.44
CA ILE A 183 7.02 9.14 -6.27
C ILE A 183 7.18 10.51 -5.64
N ILE A 184 7.93 11.37 -6.31
CA ILE A 184 8.33 12.68 -5.78
C ILE A 184 7.53 13.78 -6.49
N GLY A 185 6.99 14.71 -5.72
CA GLY A 185 6.36 15.93 -6.23
C GLY A 185 6.78 17.13 -5.40
N ILE A 186 7.84 17.80 -5.85
CA ILE A 186 8.52 18.88 -5.14
C ILE A 186 8.59 20.17 -5.95
N GLY A 187 8.74 21.30 -5.28
CA GLY A 187 8.91 22.60 -5.92
C GLY A 187 7.62 23.18 -6.48
N ASN A 188 7.73 23.95 -7.57
CA ASN A 188 6.58 24.62 -8.18
C ASN A 188 5.74 23.63 -9.02
N PRO A 189 4.40 23.80 -9.04
CA PRO A 189 3.52 23.14 -10.00
C PRO A 189 4.06 23.21 -11.44
N VAL A 190 4.06 22.08 -12.15
CA VAL A 190 4.49 21.98 -13.55
C VAL A 190 3.33 21.66 -14.50
N ARG A 191 2.13 21.40 -13.96
CA ARG A 191 0.91 21.14 -14.73
C ARG A 191 -0.34 21.51 -13.95
N GLU A 192 -1.43 21.71 -14.69
CA GLU A 192 -2.80 21.67 -14.15
C GLU A 192 -3.33 20.23 -14.19
N LEU A 193 -4.16 19.86 -13.22
CA LEU A 193 -4.69 18.50 -13.11
C LEU A 193 -6.11 18.39 -13.68
N PRO A 194 -6.40 17.40 -14.54
CA PRO A 194 -7.76 17.15 -15.02
C PRO A 194 -8.66 16.69 -13.86
N ARG A 195 -9.94 17.09 -13.91
CA ARG A 195 -10.93 16.75 -12.87
C ARG A 195 -12.00 15.78 -13.33
N ASN A 196 -12.31 15.80 -14.62
CA ASN A 196 -13.35 14.97 -15.22
C ASN A 196 -12.80 14.33 -16.49
N TYR A 197 -13.19 13.08 -16.74
CA TYR A 197 -12.88 12.40 -17.98
C TYR A 197 -13.97 12.70 -19.02
N SER A 198 -13.56 13.25 -20.16
CA SER A 198 -14.44 13.53 -21.30
C SER A 198 -13.86 13.02 -22.62
N GLY A 199 -12.95 12.04 -22.54
CA GLY A 199 -12.34 11.41 -23.70
C GLY A 199 -13.26 10.40 -24.38
N ASN A 200 -12.77 9.81 -25.47
CA ASN A 200 -13.44 8.70 -26.14
C ASN A 200 -13.42 7.43 -25.28
N PRO A 201 -14.33 6.47 -25.48
CA PRO A 201 -14.26 5.18 -24.80
C PRO A 201 -12.88 4.53 -24.95
N LEU A 202 -12.36 4.00 -23.84
CA LEU A 202 -11.05 3.35 -23.80
C LEU A 202 -11.17 1.87 -24.21
N PRO A 203 -10.17 1.28 -24.87
CA PRO A 203 -10.19 -0.13 -25.26
C PRO A 203 -10.32 -1.05 -24.04
N ARG A 204 -11.30 -1.98 -24.07
CA ARG A 204 -11.52 -2.99 -23.00
C ARG A 204 -11.81 -2.42 -21.60
N ILE A 205 -12.23 -1.15 -21.53
CA ILE A 205 -12.62 -0.49 -20.29
C ILE A 205 -14.10 -0.14 -20.36
N ASP A 206 -14.83 -0.54 -19.32
CA ASP A 206 -16.28 -0.38 -19.26
C ASP A 206 -16.70 0.74 -18.30
N LYS A 207 -15.88 1.02 -17.28
CA LYS A 207 -16.14 2.08 -16.31
C LYS A 207 -14.92 2.95 -16.08
N ILE A 208 -15.17 4.26 -15.90
CA ILE A 208 -14.15 5.28 -15.68
C ILE A 208 -14.68 6.26 -14.62
N LYS A 209 -13.85 6.58 -13.63
CA LYS A 209 -14.20 7.53 -12.55
C LYS A 209 -12.95 8.25 -12.04
N PRO A 210 -12.93 9.59 -11.96
CA PRO A 210 -11.87 10.30 -11.23
C PRO A 210 -11.89 9.94 -9.73
N TYR A 211 -10.74 9.61 -9.15
CA TYR A 211 -10.60 9.50 -7.69
C TYR A 211 -10.38 10.88 -7.07
N CYS A 212 -9.39 11.61 -7.59
CA CYS A 212 -9.09 13.00 -7.32
C CYS A 212 -8.55 13.64 -8.61
N SER A 213 -8.24 14.94 -8.58
CA SER A 213 -7.67 15.60 -9.75
C SER A 213 -6.36 14.91 -10.16
N GLY A 214 -6.22 14.60 -11.44
CA GLY A 214 -5.03 13.93 -11.98
C GLY A 214 -4.89 12.44 -11.70
N CYS A 215 -5.79 11.82 -10.91
CA CYS A 215 -5.83 10.37 -10.68
C CYS A 215 -7.15 9.77 -11.22
N LEU A 216 -7.04 8.97 -12.29
CA LEU A 216 -8.18 8.33 -12.94
C LEU A 216 -8.28 6.86 -12.54
N LEU A 217 -9.44 6.41 -12.07
CA LEU A 217 -9.75 4.99 -11.91
C LEU A 217 -10.43 4.46 -13.17
N ILE A 218 -10.02 3.27 -13.61
CA ILE A 218 -10.61 2.53 -14.72
C ILE A 218 -10.83 1.07 -14.33
N SER A 219 -11.91 0.45 -14.82
CA SER A 219 -12.14 -1.00 -14.71
C SER A 219 -12.73 -1.56 -16.00
N GLY A 220 -12.39 -2.81 -16.31
CA GLY A 220 -12.76 -3.48 -17.55
C GLY A 220 -12.44 -4.97 -17.48
N ALA A 221 -11.77 -5.51 -18.51
CA ALA A 221 -11.39 -6.92 -18.53
C ALA A 221 -10.56 -7.34 -17.29
N SER A 222 -10.82 -8.53 -16.76
CA SER A 222 -10.07 -9.06 -15.60
C SER A 222 -8.61 -9.33 -15.98
N TYR A 223 -7.74 -9.47 -14.98
CA TYR A 223 -6.33 -9.78 -15.22
C TYR A 223 -6.17 -11.14 -15.91
N GLU A 224 -6.98 -12.15 -15.58
CA GLU A 224 -6.97 -13.47 -16.23
C GLU A 224 -7.30 -13.41 -17.72
N GLN A 225 -8.22 -12.51 -18.09
CA GLN A 225 -8.67 -12.36 -19.47
C GLN A 225 -7.66 -11.58 -20.30
N GLU A 226 -7.14 -10.49 -19.73
CA GLU A 226 -6.20 -9.59 -20.40
C GLU A 226 -5.06 -9.18 -19.44
N PRO A 227 -4.05 -10.05 -19.20
CA PRO A 227 -2.95 -9.76 -18.28
C PRO A 227 -2.12 -8.54 -18.69
N GLY A 228 -2.05 -8.27 -20.01
CA GLY A 228 -1.28 -7.16 -20.56
C GLY A 228 -2.03 -5.84 -20.67
N LEU A 229 -3.28 -5.74 -20.19
CA LEU A 229 -4.13 -4.56 -20.41
C LEU A 229 -3.48 -3.26 -19.94
N GLY A 230 -2.92 -3.24 -18.72
CA GLY A 230 -2.24 -2.06 -18.18
C GLY A 230 -1.12 -1.55 -19.09
N ALA A 231 -0.25 -2.44 -19.57
CA ALA A 231 0.81 -2.10 -20.51
C ALA A 231 0.26 -1.66 -21.88
N GLN A 232 -0.74 -2.36 -22.41
CA GLN A 232 -1.34 -2.04 -23.72
C GLN A 232 -1.97 -0.64 -23.74
N LEU A 233 -2.60 -0.21 -22.64
CA LEU A 233 -3.24 1.10 -22.53
C LEU A 233 -2.23 2.26 -22.59
N THR A 234 -0.96 2.04 -22.24
CA THR A 234 0.08 3.09 -22.32
C THR A 234 0.29 3.59 -23.75
N GLU A 235 0.03 2.74 -24.76
CA GLU A 235 0.12 3.08 -26.17
C GLU A 235 -1.27 3.28 -26.79
N ALA A 236 -2.17 2.31 -26.59
CA ALA A 236 -3.47 2.27 -27.27
C ALA A 236 -4.44 3.37 -26.84
N ALA A 237 -4.24 3.94 -25.65
CA ALA A 237 -5.06 5.00 -25.06
C ALA A 237 -4.23 6.23 -24.69
N HIS A 238 -3.01 6.36 -25.22
CA HIS A 238 -2.12 7.48 -24.87
C HIS A 238 -2.77 8.83 -25.16
N ALA A 239 -3.43 8.98 -26.31
CA ALA A 239 -4.04 10.26 -26.71
C ALA A 239 -5.11 10.73 -25.72
N GLU A 240 -5.91 9.80 -25.21
CA GLU A 240 -7.00 10.05 -24.26
C GLU A 240 -6.49 10.23 -22.82
N LEU A 241 -5.39 9.55 -22.45
CA LEU A 241 -4.89 9.49 -21.07
C LEU A 241 -3.68 10.39 -20.78
N GLN A 242 -2.97 10.92 -21.78
CA GLN A 242 -1.75 11.76 -21.60
C GLN A 242 -1.92 12.97 -20.66
N SER A 243 -3.15 13.46 -20.49
CA SER A 243 -3.45 14.57 -19.57
C SER A 243 -3.58 14.14 -18.10
N TRP A 244 -3.75 12.85 -17.83
CA TRP A 244 -3.87 12.26 -16.50
C TRP A 244 -2.51 11.74 -16.05
N PRO A 245 -1.86 12.33 -15.03
CA PRO A 245 -0.56 11.85 -14.59
C PRO A 245 -0.58 10.41 -14.08
N LEU A 246 -1.66 10.03 -13.40
CA LEU A 246 -1.85 8.72 -12.80
C LEU A 246 -3.17 8.11 -13.26
N VAL A 247 -3.08 6.88 -13.74
CA VAL A 247 -4.26 6.05 -14.06
C VAL A 247 -4.13 4.75 -13.27
N ILE A 248 -5.20 4.32 -12.62
CA ILE A 248 -5.24 3.09 -11.85
C ILE A 248 -6.27 2.14 -12.48
N LEU A 249 -5.79 0.98 -12.92
CA LEU A 249 -6.63 -0.10 -13.40
C LEU A 249 -6.95 -1.04 -12.24
N VAL A 250 -8.23 -1.21 -11.92
CA VAL A 250 -8.73 -2.07 -10.83
C VAL A 250 -9.81 -3.02 -11.34
N ASP A 251 -10.13 -4.04 -10.54
CA ASP A 251 -11.16 -5.02 -10.89
C ASP A 251 -12.55 -4.38 -11.01
N ASP A 252 -12.93 -3.56 -10.03
CA ASP A 252 -14.21 -2.85 -10.03
C ASP A 252 -14.09 -1.50 -9.31
N ILE A 253 -14.24 -0.40 -10.06
CA ILE A 253 -14.17 0.95 -9.50
C ILE A 253 -15.34 1.27 -8.56
N ASP A 254 -16.47 0.56 -8.65
CA ASP A 254 -17.64 0.83 -7.79
C ASP A 254 -17.40 0.34 -6.36
N SER A 255 -16.46 -0.58 -6.16
CA SER A 255 -15.98 -1.00 -4.83
C SER A 255 -15.16 0.08 -4.11
N ILE A 256 -14.74 1.14 -4.82
CA ILE A 256 -13.93 2.23 -4.31
C ILE A 256 -14.82 3.47 -4.07
N SER A 257 -15.29 3.61 -2.84
CA SER A 257 -16.17 4.70 -2.41
C SER A 257 -15.47 5.77 -1.58
N ASP A 258 -14.32 5.47 -0.99
CA ASP A 258 -13.61 6.33 -0.05
C ASP A 258 -12.08 6.11 -0.08
N GLN A 259 -11.35 6.86 0.75
CA GLN A 259 -9.90 6.72 0.88
C GLN A 259 -9.48 5.32 1.35
N THR A 260 -10.22 4.70 2.26
CA THR A 260 -9.83 3.39 2.82
C THR A 260 -9.93 2.30 1.77
N SER A 261 -11.06 2.22 1.07
CA SER A 261 -11.24 1.30 -0.06
C SER A 261 -10.27 1.58 -1.21
N PHE A 262 -9.96 2.85 -1.49
CA PHE A 262 -8.95 3.21 -2.50
C PHE A 262 -7.55 2.73 -2.09
N LEU A 263 -7.08 3.09 -0.89
CA LEU A 263 -5.73 2.77 -0.45
C LEU A 263 -5.51 1.27 -0.32
N TRP A 264 -6.50 0.56 0.23
CA TRP A 264 -6.46 -0.89 0.36
C TRP A 264 -6.42 -1.55 -1.02
N THR A 265 -7.38 -1.26 -1.90
CA THR A 265 -7.46 -1.91 -3.22
C THR A 265 -6.22 -1.63 -4.05
N VAL A 266 -5.76 -0.38 -4.09
CA VAL A 266 -4.64 0.00 -4.96
C VAL A 266 -3.34 -0.57 -4.41
N PHE A 267 -2.93 -0.18 -3.21
CA PHE A 267 -1.55 -0.42 -2.78
C PHE A 267 -1.27 -1.87 -2.36
N THR A 268 -2.30 -2.67 -2.09
CA THR A 268 -2.11 -4.10 -1.76
C THR A 268 -2.08 -5.04 -2.97
N ARG A 269 -2.31 -4.54 -4.20
CA ARG A 269 -2.50 -5.38 -5.40
C ARG A 269 -1.51 -5.14 -6.54
N PHE A 270 -0.39 -4.48 -6.27
CA PHE A 270 0.63 -4.27 -7.30
C PHE A 270 2.05 -4.27 -6.73
N ASP A 271 3.00 -4.74 -7.55
CA ASP A 271 4.43 -4.57 -7.37
C ASP A 271 4.95 -3.49 -8.35
N PRO A 272 5.67 -2.46 -7.86
CA PRO A 272 6.10 -1.33 -8.69
C PRO A 272 6.79 -1.67 -10.02
N MET A 273 7.64 -2.69 -10.05
CA MET A 273 8.40 -3.09 -11.23
C MET A 273 7.53 -3.89 -12.21
N LEU A 274 6.60 -4.70 -11.69
CA LEU A 274 5.80 -5.61 -12.51
C LEU A 274 4.56 -4.93 -13.07
N ASP A 275 3.97 -4.00 -12.31
CA ASP A 275 2.59 -3.55 -12.50
C ASP A 275 2.46 -2.02 -12.69
N ILE A 276 3.55 -1.24 -12.58
CA ILE A 276 3.57 0.14 -13.07
C ILE A 276 4.01 0.14 -14.53
N HIS A 277 3.14 0.65 -15.39
CA HIS A 277 3.37 0.75 -16.82
C HIS A 277 3.44 2.21 -17.25
N ALA A 278 4.47 2.57 -18.00
CA ALA A 278 4.60 3.87 -18.62
C ALA A 278 5.41 3.75 -19.90
N GLN A 279 5.18 4.65 -20.86
CA GLN A 279 6.14 4.83 -21.94
C GLN A 279 7.49 5.23 -21.34
N GLN A 280 8.56 4.58 -21.77
CA GLN A 280 9.90 4.78 -21.22
C GLN A 280 10.94 4.93 -22.32
N HIS A 281 11.94 5.78 -22.07
CA HIS A 281 13.09 5.95 -22.95
C HIS A 281 14.38 5.92 -22.15
N MET A 282 15.35 5.14 -22.59
CA MET A 282 16.67 5.11 -21.98
C MET A 282 17.52 6.25 -22.54
N ARG A 283 17.88 7.22 -21.68
CA ARG A 283 18.79 8.31 -22.00
C ARG A 283 20.09 8.13 -21.24
N ARG A 284 21.15 7.74 -21.95
CA ARG A 284 22.42 7.28 -21.33
C ARG A 284 22.13 6.10 -20.39
N ASN A 285 22.38 6.25 -19.10
CA ASN A 285 22.12 5.22 -18.08
C ASN A 285 20.87 5.51 -17.25
N ALA A 286 20.05 6.50 -17.65
CA ALA A 286 18.80 6.84 -16.99
C ALA A 286 17.61 6.31 -17.78
N ILE A 287 16.60 5.81 -17.06
CA ILE A 287 15.28 5.50 -17.62
C ILE A 287 14.40 6.72 -17.35
N GLU A 288 13.91 7.36 -18.42
CA GLU A 288 12.97 8.48 -18.34
C GLU A 288 11.56 7.96 -18.70
N TYR A 289 10.61 8.06 -17.76
CA TYR A 289 9.20 7.72 -17.99
C TYR A 289 8.41 8.92 -18.54
N ARG A 290 7.28 8.64 -19.19
CA ARG A 290 6.32 9.64 -19.67
C ARG A 290 4.94 9.40 -19.07
N LEU A 291 4.13 10.46 -19.02
CA LEU A 291 2.72 10.35 -18.62
C LEU A 291 1.89 9.71 -19.74
N PRO A 292 0.76 9.05 -19.38
CA PRO A 292 0.41 8.63 -18.02
C PRO A 292 1.33 7.50 -17.54
N PHE A 293 1.52 7.35 -16.23
CA PHE A 293 1.88 6.04 -15.70
C PHE A 293 0.63 5.35 -15.14
N ILE A 294 0.47 4.10 -15.53
CA ILE A 294 -0.69 3.26 -15.25
C ILE A 294 -0.28 2.24 -14.19
N ILE A 295 -1.00 2.18 -13.08
CA ILE A 295 -0.83 1.13 -12.08
C ILE A 295 -1.89 0.08 -12.32
N ASP A 296 -1.49 -1.15 -12.65
CA ASP A 296 -2.39 -2.30 -12.68
C ASP A 296 -2.54 -2.86 -11.27
N ALA A 297 -3.63 -2.50 -10.59
CA ALA A 297 -4.00 -2.97 -9.26
C ALA A 297 -5.17 -3.96 -9.28
N ARG A 298 -5.42 -4.63 -10.42
CA ARG A 298 -6.34 -5.78 -10.48
C ARG A 298 -5.81 -6.94 -9.64
N MET A 299 -6.66 -7.84 -9.20
CA MET A 299 -6.24 -9.09 -8.57
C MET A 299 -5.52 -9.97 -9.60
N LYS A 300 -4.39 -10.56 -9.19
CA LYS A 300 -3.65 -11.51 -10.03
C LYS A 300 -3.93 -12.93 -9.52
N PRO A 301 -4.00 -13.96 -10.39
CA PRO A 301 -4.31 -15.34 -10.00
C PRO A 301 -3.38 -15.94 -8.94
N GLU A 302 -2.13 -15.49 -8.91
CA GLU A 302 -1.11 -15.93 -7.94
C GLU A 302 -1.25 -15.29 -6.55
N TYR A 303 -2.05 -14.22 -6.42
CA TYR A 303 -2.26 -13.58 -5.14
C TYR A 303 -3.17 -14.43 -4.26
N PRO A 304 -2.98 -14.41 -2.94
CA PRO A 304 -3.91 -15.08 -2.06
C PRO A 304 -5.31 -14.46 -2.15
N ALA A 305 -6.32 -15.28 -1.86
CA ALA A 305 -7.69 -14.83 -1.82
C ALA A 305 -7.89 -13.76 -0.74
N GLU A 306 -8.82 -12.84 -1.00
CA GLU A 306 -9.30 -11.90 0.02
C GLU A 306 -9.83 -12.67 1.24
N LEU A 307 -9.56 -12.14 2.43
CA LEU A 307 -10.05 -12.71 3.68
C LEU A 307 -11.54 -12.42 3.81
N VAL A 308 -12.35 -13.48 3.77
CA VAL A 308 -13.80 -13.40 3.98
C VAL A 308 -14.14 -14.16 5.26
N PRO A 309 -14.83 -13.52 6.23
CA PRO A 309 -15.28 -14.22 7.42
C PRO A 309 -16.32 -15.29 7.04
N ARG A 310 -16.29 -16.43 7.73
CA ARG A 310 -17.29 -17.47 7.54
C ARG A 310 -18.67 -16.98 7.98
N GLU A 311 -19.66 -17.14 7.11
CA GLU A 311 -21.04 -16.68 7.34
C GLU A 311 -21.65 -17.26 8.63
N ASP A 312 -21.46 -18.56 8.89
CA ASP A 312 -21.96 -19.21 10.10
C ASP A 312 -21.33 -18.65 11.40
N ILE A 313 -20.11 -18.14 11.31
CA ILE A 313 -19.42 -17.49 12.43
C ILE A 313 -19.92 -16.07 12.62
N VAL A 314 -20.13 -15.33 11.52
CA VAL A 314 -20.72 -13.98 11.57
C VAL A 314 -22.09 -14.03 12.23
N GLU A 315 -22.97 -14.92 11.76
CA GLU A 315 -24.31 -15.09 12.34
C GLU A 315 -24.25 -15.43 13.84
N ARG A 316 -23.33 -16.32 14.22
CA ARG A 316 -23.15 -16.70 15.63
C ARG A 316 -22.66 -15.54 16.49
N VAL A 317 -21.77 -14.70 15.96
CA VAL A 317 -21.28 -13.49 16.66
C VAL A 317 -22.43 -12.51 16.82
N ASP A 318 -23.18 -12.22 15.76
CA ASP A 318 -24.32 -11.29 15.78
C ASP A 318 -25.39 -11.72 16.80
N GLN A 319 -25.74 -13.02 16.83
CA GLN A 319 -26.68 -13.58 17.79
C GLN A 319 -26.21 -13.42 19.25
N ARG A 320 -24.89 -13.52 19.49
CA ARG A 320 -24.33 -13.45 20.85
C ARG A 320 -24.00 -12.03 21.28
N TRP A 321 -23.77 -11.11 20.34
CA TRP A 321 -23.26 -9.77 20.63
C TRP A 321 -24.09 -9.04 21.68
N GLY A 322 -25.41 -8.99 21.47
CA GLY A 322 -26.34 -8.34 22.41
C GLY A 322 -26.46 -9.03 23.77
N SER A 323 -26.07 -10.30 23.90
CA SER A 323 -26.04 -11.02 25.19
C SER A 323 -24.74 -10.79 25.97
N LEU A 324 -23.63 -10.61 25.25
CA LEU A 324 -22.30 -10.40 25.82
C LEU A 324 -22.07 -8.94 26.23
N PHE A 325 -22.65 -8.01 25.48
CA PHE A 325 -22.45 -6.57 25.65
C PHE A 325 -23.78 -5.83 25.89
N ARG A 326 -24.65 -6.37 26.75
CA ARG A 326 -25.85 -5.63 27.19
C ARG A 326 -25.42 -4.28 27.76
N ASN A 327 -25.93 -3.20 27.16
CA ASN A 327 -25.83 -1.82 27.64
C ASN A 327 -26.16 -1.77 29.14
N ASN A 328 -25.21 -1.27 29.94
CA ASN A 328 -25.55 -0.45 31.10
C ASN A 328 -25.97 0.93 30.59
#